data_AF-W4MEW8-F1
#
_entry.id   AF-W4MEW8-F1
#
_cell.length_a   1.000
_cell.length_b   1.000
_cell.length_c   1.000
_cell.angle_alpha   90.00
_cell.angle_beta   90.00
_cell.angle_gamma   90.00
#
_symmetry.space_group_name_H-M   'P 1'
#
loop_
_entity.id
_entity.type
_entity.pdbx_description
1 polymer ?
#
loop_
_entity_poly.entity_id
_entity_poly.type
_entity_poly.pdbx_seq_one_letter_code
_entity_poly.pdbx_strand_id
1 'polypeptide(L)'
;MPITVVGGSAADQQRVEDAADEVIIRLWQVTAGWLRARIQTRATTGTVILEECEDPLLLGDNVWHHYLWGLYTSKDEEIHICINNIGNNDDLLADVMLHEWAHSCCWSHGDNHGVPGNDGAPP
;
A
#
# COMPACT_ATOMS: atom_id res chain seq x y z
N MET A 1 3.60 -16.67 4.73
CA MET A 1 3.95 -15.97 5.99
C MET A 1 3.01 -14.79 6.06
N PRO A 2 2.63 -14.28 7.25
CA PRO A 2 1.90 -13.02 7.35
C PRO A 2 2.81 -11.86 6.95
N ILE A 3 2.22 -10.68 6.77
CA ILE A 3 2.97 -9.43 6.65
C ILE A 3 3.80 -9.17 7.91
N THR A 4 4.83 -8.34 7.78
CA THR A 4 5.59 -7.78 8.90
C THR A 4 5.07 -6.37 9.16
N VAL A 5 4.71 -6.02 10.39
CA VAL A 5 4.39 -4.65 10.76
C VAL A 5 5.44 -4.11 11.74
N VAL A 6 5.93 -2.90 11.50
CA VAL A 6 7.00 -2.25 12.27
C VAL A 6 6.52 -0.89 12.76
N GLY A 7 6.72 -0.58 14.05
CA GLY A 7 6.24 0.67 14.65
C GLY A 7 4.79 0.59 15.13
N GLY A 8 4.21 1.74 15.49
CA GLY A 8 2.85 1.84 16.03
C GLY A 8 2.63 1.17 17.40
N SER A 9 1.40 1.22 17.90
CA SER A 9 0.94 0.40 19.03
C SER A 9 0.47 -0.98 18.55
N ALA A 10 0.26 -1.92 19.48
CA ALA A 10 -0.31 -3.22 19.15
C ALA A 10 -1.73 -3.14 18.54
N ALA A 11 -2.49 -2.07 18.84
CA ALA A 11 -3.79 -1.83 18.22
C ALA A 11 -3.64 -1.37 16.75
N ASP A 12 -2.65 -0.53 16.47
CA ASP A 12 -2.36 -0.06 15.11
C ASP A 12 -1.82 -1.22 14.24
N GLN A 13 -0.97 -2.06 14.82
CA GLN A 13 -0.47 -3.28 14.15
C GLN A 13 -1.62 -4.23 13.79
N GLN A 14 -2.57 -4.49 14.71
CA GLN A 14 -3.74 -5.32 14.40
C GLN A 14 -4.59 -4.72 13.28
N ARG A 15 -4.82 -3.39 13.29
CA ARG A 15 -5.57 -2.71 12.22
C ARG A 15 -4.90 -2.85 10.85
N VAL A 16 -3.56 -2.84 10.80
CA VAL A 16 -2.79 -3.07 9.57
C VAL A 16 -2.89 -4.52 9.11
N GLU A 17 -2.86 -5.50 10.02
CA GLU A 17 -3.08 -6.91 9.69
C GLU A 17 -4.50 -7.14 9.13
N ASP A 18 -5.52 -6.59 9.80
CA ASP A 18 -6.92 -6.67 9.37
C ASP A 18 -7.12 -5.99 8.00
N ALA A 19 -6.51 -4.81 7.78
CA ALA A 19 -6.55 -4.10 6.51
C ALA A 19 -5.78 -4.83 5.39
N ALA A 20 -4.73 -5.59 5.70
CA ALA A 20 -4.02 -6.42 4.72
C ALA A 20 -4.88 -7.60 4.23
N ASP A 21 -5.58 -8.28 5.14
CA ASP A 21 -6.59 -9.29 4.78
C ASP A 21 -7.72 -8.66 3.94
N GLU A 22 -8.11 -7.41 4.24
CA GLU A 22 -9.07 -6.69 3.41
C GLU A 22 -8.51 -6.30 2.03
N VAL A 23 -7.24 -5.91 1.90
CA VAL A 23 -6.60 -5.68 0.59
C VAL A 23 -6.73 -6.93 -0.29
N ILE A 24 -6.49 -8.12 0.26
CA ILE A 24 -6.67 -9.40 -0.46
C ILE A 24 -8.11 -9.57 -0.97
N ILE A 25 -9.11 -9.14 -0.19
CA ILE A 25 -10.51 -9.12 -0.63
C ILE A 25 -10.70 -8.08 -1.74
N ARG A 26 -10.23 -6.84 -1.56
CA ARG A 26 -10.40 -5.71 -2.50
C ARG A 26 -9.67 -5.88 -3.84
N LEU A 27 -8.76 -6.83 -3.98
CA LEU A 27 -8.08 -7.19 -5.25
C LEU A 27 -9.00 -7.43 -6.46
N TRP A 28 -10.30 -7.67 -6.27
CA TRP A 28 -11.27 -7.73 -7.38
C TRP A 28 -11.38 -6.40 -8.15
N GLN A 29 -11.14 -5.26 -7.49
CA GLN A 29 -11.14 -3.91 -8.07
C GLN A 29 -10.03 -3.75 -9.11
N VAL A 30 -8.82 -4.25 -8.78
CA VAL A 30 -7.62 -4.12 -9.63
C VAL A 30 -7.80 -4.92 -10.92
N THR A 31 -7.93 -4.23 -12.06
CA THR A 31 -8.24 -4.83 -13.37
C THR A 31 -7.02 -5.46 -14.03
N ALA A 32 -5.82 -4.92 -13.77
CA ALA A 32 -4.56 -5.46 -14.28
C ALA A 32 -4.16 -6.75 -13.55
N GLY A 33 -4.29 -7.90 -14.22
CA GLY A 33 -3.97 -9.21 -13.63
C GLY A 33 -2.51 -9.35 -13.16
N TRP A 34 -1.55 -8.69 -13.82
CA TRP A 34 -0.14 -8.67 -13.40
C TRP A 34 0.06 -7.88 -12.10
N LEU A 35 -0.67 -6.76 -11.95
CA LEU A 35 -0.60 -5.89 -10.78
C LEU A 35 -1.27 -6.58 -9.59
N ARG A 36 -2.47 -7.13 -9.81
CA ARG A 36 -3.20 -7.93 -8.82
C ARG A 36 -2.35 -9.05 -8.21
N ALA A 37 -1.64 -9.82 -9.05
CA ALA A 37 -0.79 -10.92 -8.58
C ALA A 37 0.41 -10.44 -7.74
N ARG A 38 0.97 -9.26 -8.06
CA ARG A 38 2.05 -8.67 -7.26
C ARG A 38 1.53 -8.11 -5.94
N ILE A 39 0.44 -7.33 -5.95
CA ILE A 39 -0.18 -6.80 -4.73
C ILE A 39 -0.61 -7.95 -3.80
N GLN A 40 -1.17 -9.05 -4.34
CA GLN A 40 -1.47 -10.24 -3.54
C GLN A 40 -0.24 -10.80 -2.82
N THR A 41 0.92 -10.78 -3.48
CA THR A 41 2.18 -11.20 -2.87
C THR A 41 2.59 -10.21 -1.77
N ARG A 42 2.56 -8.90 -2.05
CA ARG A 42 2.92 -7.84 -1.08
C ARG A 42 2.01 -7.83 0.16
N ALA A 43 0.69 -7.89 -0.02
CA ALA A 43 -0.28 -7.99 1.06
C ALA A 43 -0.23 -9.36 1.81
N THR A 44 0.59 -10.31 1.36
CA THR A 44 0.89 -11.54 2.10
C THR A 44 2.25 -11.48 2.81
N THR A 45 3.32 -11.03 2.15
CA THR A 45 4.71 -11.15 2.67
C THR A 45 5.42 -9.83 2.98
N GLY A 46 4.79 -8.69 2.68
CA GLY A 46 5.39 -7.37 2.79
C GLY A 46 5.56 -6.83 4.20
N THR A 47 6.28 -5.74 4.29
CA THR A 47 6.61 -4.95 5.48
C THR A 47 5.85 -3.63 5.45
N VAL A 48 5.00 -3.40 6.44
CA VAL A 48 4.36 -2.09 6.65
C VAL A 48 5.10 -1.37 7.77
N ILE A 49 5.65 -0.19 7.48
CA ILE A 49 6.25 0.70 8.48
C ILE A 49 5.21 1.72 8.91
N LEU A 50 4.93 1.77 10.22
CA LEU A 50 4.03 2.74 10.85
C LEU A 50 4.84 3.89 11.44
N GLU A 51 4.55 5.10 10.97
CA GLU A 51 5.26 6.32 11.37
C GLU A 51 4.31 7.51 11.53
N GLU A 52 4.76 8.52 12.27
CA GLU A 52 4.09 9.83 12.35
C GLU A 52 4.65 10.74 11.27
N CYS A 53 3.81 11.20 10.35
CA CYS A 53 4.20 12.04 9.23
C CYS A 53 4.02 13.53 9.55
N GLU A 54 4.97 14.37 9.11
CA GLU A 54 4.90 15.83 9.30
C GLU A 54 3.86 16.49 8.37
N ASP A 55 3.67 15.97 7.16
CA ASP A 55 2.63 16.44 6.24
C ASP A 55 1.27 15.85 6.65
N PRO A 56 0.26 16.66 7.02
CA PRO A 56 -1.06 16.17 7.44
C PRO A 56 -1.92 15.63 6.29
N LEU A 57 -1.46 15.71 5.04
CA LEU A 57 -2.14 15.19 3.85
C LEU A 57 -1.54 13.87 3.33
N LEU A 58 -0.34 13.50 3.80
CA LEU A 58 0.30 12.24 3.43
C LEU A 58 -0.37 11.10 4.21
N LEU A 59 -0.95 10.12 3.51
CA LEU A 59 -1.58 8.95 4.16
C LEU A 59 -0.61 7.76 4.22
N GLY A 60 0.26 7.66 3.23
CA GLY A 60 1.37 6.71 3.17
C GLY A 60 2.31 7.12 2.05
N ASP A 61 3.41 6.38 1.91
CA ASP A 61 4.25 6.42 0.72
C ASP A 61 4.89 5.06 0.45
N ASN A 62 5.66 5.00 -0.65
CA ASN A 62 6.57 3.91 -0.92
C ASN A 62 7.90 4.45 -1.45
N VAL A 63 9.02 3.86 -1.02
CA VAL A 63 10.35 4.32 -1.45
C VAL A 63 10.64 3.86 -2.89
N TRP A 64 10.60 4.78 -3.85
CA TRP A 64 11.01 4.52 -5.24
C TRP A 64 12.53 4.54 -5.40
N HIS A 65 13.16 3.37 -5.30
CA HIS A 65 14.58 3.21 -5.60
C HIS A 65 14.90 3.38 -7.10
N HIS A 66 15.32 4.59 -7.48
CA HIS A 66 15.95 4.84 -8.77
C HIS A 66 17.31 4.12 -8.88
N TYR A 67 17.45 3.21 -9.84
CA TYR A 67 18.75 2.74 -10.33
C TYR A 67 19.16 3.49 -11.60
N LEU A 68 20.48 3.57 -11.84
CA LEU A 68 21.03 4.21 -13.04
C LEU A 68 20.40 3.66 -14.32
N TRP A 69 20.27 4.53 -15.33
CA TRP A 69 19.76 4.24 -16.69
C TRP A 69 18.23 4.10 -16.84
N GLY A 70 17.43 4.57 -15.87
CA GLY A 70 15.99 4.81 -16.07
C GLY A 70 15.13 3.54 -16.10
N LEU A 71 15.63 2.43 -15.57
CA LEU A 71 14.84 1.24 -15.32
C LEU A 71 14.22 1.32 -13.93
N TYR A 72 12.90 1.45 -13.87
CA TYR A 72 12.14 1.38 -12.62
C TYR A 72 12.04 -0.08 -12.17
N THR A 73 12.69 -0.39 -11.05
CA THR A 73 12.47 -1.64 -10.31
C THR A 73 12.06 -1.27 -8.90
N SER A 74 10.75 -1.23 -8.63
CA SER A 74 10.26 -1.26 -7.26
C SER A 74 10.73 -2.57 -6.64
N LYS A 75 11.71 -2.48 -5.75
CA LYS A 75 12.45 -3.64 -5.28
C LYS A 75 11.95 -4.10 -3.92
N ASP A 76 11.51 -3.15 -3.13
CA ASP A 76 11.22 -3.36 -1.73
C ASP A 76 9.79 -3.86 -1.56
N GLU A 77 9.67 -4.77 -0.60
CA GLU A 77 8.39 -5.27 -0.11
C GLU A 77 7.88 -4.35 1.00
N GLU A 78 8.13 -3.04 0.90
CA GLU A 78 7.98 -2.06 1.98
C GLU A 78 7.10 -0.88 1.55
N ILE A 79 6.18 -0.47 2.44
CA ILE A 79 5.40 0.78 2.36
C ILE A 79 5.41 1.46 3.74
N HIS A 80 5.34 2.79 3.72
CA HIS A 80 5.22 3.61 4.92
C HIS A 80 3.77 4.09 5.05
N ILE A 81 3.25 4.09 6.27
CA ILE A 81 1.86 4.45 6.58
C ILE A 81 1.85 5.50 7.69
N CYS A 82 1.27 6.65 7.37
CA CYS A 82 1.15 7.82 8.24
C CYS A 82 0.01 7.64 9.24
N ILE A 83 0.29 6.96 10.36
CA ILE A 83 -0.74 6.52 11.32
C ILE A 83 -1.46 7.68 12.01
N ASN A 84 -0.85 8.86 12.05
CA ASN A 84 -1.47 10.09 12.55
C ASN A 84 -2.49 10.72 11.59
N ASN A 85 -2.45 10.36 10.30
CA ASN A 85 -3.31 10.91 9.25
C ASN A 85 -4.38 9.93 8.78
N ILE A 86 -4.12 8.61 8.86
CA ILE A 86 -5.17 7.60 8.68
C ILE A 86 -5.96 7.46 10.00
N GLY A 87 -7.16 8.05 10.02
CA GLY A 87 -8.07 7.95 11.17
C GLY A 87 -8.50 6.51 11.50
N ASN A 88 -9.38 6.36 12.49
CA ASN A 88 -9.93 5.07 12.94
C ASN A 88 -10.96 4.46 11.95
N ASN A 89 -10.71 4.58 10.64
CA ASN A 89 -11.53 3.99 9.58
C ASN A 89 -10.68 2.99 8.78
N ASP A 90 -10.95 1.71 8.98
CA ASP A 90 -10.14 0.63 8.40
C ASP A 90 -10.38 0.49 6.89
N ASP A 91 -11.55 0.91 6.39
CA ASP A 91 -11.83 1.05 4.95
C ASP A 91 -10.77 1.92 4.24
N LEU A 92 -10.38 3.03 4.89
CA LEU A 92 -9.40 3.97 4.35
C LEU A 92 -7.98 3.41 4.45
N LEU A 93 -7.67 2.67 5.51
CA LEU A 93 -6.37 2.02 5.69
C LEU A 93 -6.15 0.95 4.60
N ALA A 94 -7.16 0.13 4.30
CA ALA A 94 -7.08 -0.86 3.23
C ALA A 94 -6.88 -0.22 1.86
N ASP A 95 -7.57 0.88 1.54
CA ASP A 95 -7.41 1.59 0.27
C ASP A 95 -6.02 2.24 0.12
N VAL A 96 -5.49 2.85 1.19
CA VAL A 96 -4.12 3.41 1.19
C VAL A 96 -3.09 2.30 1.05
N MET A 97 -3.22 1.19 1.79
CA MET A 97 -2.31 0.04 1.64
C MET A 97 -2.38 -0.55 0.23
N LEU A 98 -3.54 -0.58 -0.43
CA LEU A 98 -3.65 -0.98 -1.84
C LEU A 98 -2.91 0.00 -2.75
N HIS A 99 -3.07 1.32 -2.54
CA HIS A 99 -2.39 2.37 -3.30
C HIS A 99 -0.85 2.24 -3.23
N GLU A 100 -0.29 2.23 -2.02
CA GLU A 100 1.16 2.17 -1.83
C GLU A 100 1.73 0.82 -2.30
N TRP A 101 1.00 -0.29 -2.07
CA TRP A 101 1.40 -1.58 -2.64
C TRP A 101 1.36 -1.59 -4.16
N ALA A 102 0.43 -0.91 -4.82
CA ALA A 102 0.43 -0.79 -6.26
C ALA A 102 1.70 -0.05 -6.74
N HIS A 103 2.09 1.06 -6.11
CA HIS A 103 3.34 1.73 -6.44
C HIS A 103 4.58 0.87 -6.19
N SER A 104 4.61 0.09 -5.10
CA SER A 104 5.63 -0.95 -4.86
C SER A 104 5.68 -2.06 -5.94
N CYS A 105 4.71 -2.07 -6.86
CA CYS A 105 4.63 -2.98 -8.00
C CYS A 105 4.97 -2.32 -9.35
N CYS A 106 5.43 -1.06 -9.37
CA CYS A 106 5.62 -0.19 -10.54
C CYS A 106 4.31 0.31 -11.19
N TRP A 107 3.22 0.43 -10.44
CA TRP A 107 2.02 1.11 -10.89
C TRP A 107 2.22 2.65 -10.93
N SER A 108 1.55 3.31 -11.87
CA SER A 108 1.56 4.75 -12.05
C SER A 108 0.14 5.30 -12.06
N HIS A 109 -0.06 6.48 -11.46
CA HIS A 109 -1.33 7.20 -11.43
C HIS A 109 -1.98 7.36 -12.82
N GLY A 110 -3.31 7.31 -12.89
CA GLY A 110 -4.08 7.59 -14.10
C GLY A 110 -4.17 6.49 -15.15
N ASP A 111 -3.66 5.27 -14.90
CA ASP A 111 -3.61 4.19 -15.89
C ASP A 111 -4.89 3.32 -15.98
N ASN A 112 -5.93 3.63 -15.19
CA ASN A 112 -7.22 2.92 -15.11
C ASN A 112 -7.13 1.43 -14.69
N HIS A 113 -6.09 1.03 -13.94
CA HIS A 113 -5.95 -0.34 -13.44
C HIS A 113 -6.79 -0.70 -12.20
N GLY A 114 -7.71 0.14 -11.75
CA GLY A 114 -8.65 -0.17 -10.64
C GLY A 114 -8.00 -0.15 -9.26
N VAL A 115 -7.05 0.76 -9.03
CA VAL A 115 -6.37 1.01 -7.76
C VAL A 115 -6.98 2.24 -7.08
N PRO A 116 -7.25 2.27 -5.76
CA PRO A 116 -7.74 3.46 -5.08
C PRO A 116 -6.80 4.66 -5.16
N GLY A 117 -7.33 5.89 -5.17
CA GLY A 117 -6.53 7.12 -5.09
C GLY A 117 -5.76 7.49 -6.38
N ASN A 118 -5.45 8.80 -6.52
CA ASN A 118 -4.76 9.44 -7.67
C ASN A 118 -5.06 8.76 -9.03
N ASP A 119 -6.36 8.63 -9.29
CA ASP A 119 -7.01 8.24 -10.54
C ASP A 119 -6.70 6.83 -11.06
N GLY A 120 -6.60 5.87 -10.15
CA GLY A 120 -6.47 4.46 -10.52
C GLY A 120 -7.73 3.76 -11.08
N ALA A 121 -8.98 4.04 -10.71
CA ALA A 121 -9.54 4.42 -9.41
C ALA A 121 -10.39 3.23 -8.88
N PRO A 122 -10.55 3.05 -7.55
CA PRO A 122 -11.81 3.47 -6.89
C PRO A 122 -11.55 4.22 -5.57
N PRO A 123 -12.22 5.34 -5.31
CA PRO A 123 -13.64 5.27 -4.90
C PRO A 123 -14.66 5.52 -6.01
#